data_AF-B5IDJ7-F1
#
_entry.id   AF-B5IDJ7-F1
#
_cell.length_a   1.000
_cell.length_b   1.000
_cell.length_c   1.000
_cell.angle_alpha   90.00
_cell.angle_beta   90.00
_cell.angle_gamma   90.00
#
_symmetry.space_group_name_H-M   'P 1'
#
loop_
_entity.id
_entity.type
_entity.pdbx_description
1 polymer ?
#
loop_
_entity_poly.entity_id
_entity_poly.type
_entity_poly.pdbx_seq_one_letter_code
_entity_poly.pdbx_strand_id
1 'polypeptide(L)'
;MEEDHSEIEELVNEGYIYVRYPKSVNNRVYLYLINPENGDKKSMSVEIESKDELRYFRKTLPKLMRKVSGISYYTGAKKRKKEAHDGIIESMFRENLEFIMKTILRRDEFLNPSQKIWALLLFCFLPPNCISLQT
;
A
#
# COMPACT_ATOMS: atom_id res chain seq x y z
N MET A 1 -25.93 19.55 7.41
CA MET A 1 -26.00 19.08 6.01
C MET A 1 -24.79 18.20 5.81
N GLU A 2 -24.97 16.93 5.43
CA GLU A 2 -23.86 16.13 4.94
C GLU A 2 -23.58 16.61 3.52
N GLU A 3 -22.48 17.33 3.34
CA GLU A 3 -22.06 17.81 2.02
C GLU A 3 -21.56 16.61 1.21
N ASP A 4 -22.24 16.37 0.08
CA ASP A 4 -22.05 15.18 -0.72
C ASP A 4 -20.74 15.26 -1.52
N HIS A 5 -19.66 14.74 -0.93
CA HIS A 5 -18.36 14.56 -1.57
C HIS A 5 -18.17 13.13 -2.09
N SER A 6 -19.26 12.36 -2.25
CA SER A 6 -19.26 10.94 -2.63
C SER A 6 -18.41 10.66 -3.87
N GLU A 7 -18.58 11.43 -4.94
CA GLU A 7 -17.82 11.28 -6.18
C GLU A 7 -16.29 11.33 -5.95
N ILE A 8 -15.84 12.20 -5.04
CA ILE A 8 -14.41 12.41 -4.78
C ILE A 8 -13.86 11.29 -3.93
N GLU A 9 -14.64 10.82 -2.96
CA GLU A 9 -14.27 9.66 -2.14
C GLU A 9 -14.23 8.37 -2.97
N GLU A 10 -15.14 8.20 -3.94
CA GLU A 10 -15.09 7.12 -4.92
C GLU A 10 -13.79 7.14 -5.71
N LEU A 11 -13.38 8.31 -6.24
CA LEU A 11 -12.07 8.44 -6.91
C LEU A 11 -10.91 8.09 -5.98
N VAL A 12 -10.96 8.51 -4.71
CA VAL A 12 -9.91 8.14 -3.75
C VAL A 12 -9.88 6.63 -3.51
N ASN A 13 -11.03 5.97 -3.44
CA ASN A 13 -11.15 4.52 -3.32
C ASN A 13 -10.66 3.79 -4.58
N GLU A 14 -10.80 4.39 -5.76
CA GLU A 14 -10.19 3.93 -7.03
C GLU A 14 -8.67 4.16 -7.10
N GLY A 15 -8.06 4.76 -6.07
CA GLY A 15 -6.62 4.97 -5.98
C GLY A 15 -6.12 6.30 -6.54
N TYR A 16 -7.01 7.27 -6.77
CA TYR A 16 -6.60 8.61 -7.19
C TYR A 16 -6.00 9.40 -6.03
N ILE A 17 -4.89 10.09 -6.32
CA ILE A 17 -4.16 10.94 -5.38
C ILE A 17 -3.93 12.32 -5.98
N TYR A 18 -3.55 13.31 -5.16
CA TYR A 18 -3.29 14.64 -5.67
C TYR A 18 -2.02 14.73 -6.50
N VAL A 19 -2.11 15.36 -7.67
CA VAL A 19 -0.94 15.83 -8.44
C VAL A 19 -0.32 17.05 -7.76
N ARG A 20 -1.15 17.94 -7.23
CA ARG A 20 -0.73 19.19 -6.57
C ARG A 20 -1.68 19.57 -5.45
N TYR A 21 -1.21 20.44 -4.58
CA TYR A 21 -2.00 20.95 -3.47
C TYR A 21 -3.32 21.61 -3.96
N PRO A 22 -4.47 21.33 -3.33
CA PRO A 22 -5.75 21.94 -3.69
C PRO A 22 -5.70 23.46 -3.67
N LYS A 23 -6.00 24.08 -4.81
CA LYS A 23 -6.05 25.54 -4.94
C LYS A 23 -7.47 26.02 -4.70
N SER A 24 -7.64 27.12 -3.96
CA SER A 24 -8.94 27.74 -3.77
C SER A 24 -8.94 29.13 -4.40
N VAL A 25 -9.93 29.39 -5.25
CA VAL A 25 -10.15 30.69 -5.93
C VAL A 25 -11.66 30.90 -6.00
N ASN A 26 -12.15 32.06 -5.58
CA ASN A 26 -13.56 32.47 -5.66
C ASN A 26 -14.53 31.37 -5.17
N ASN A 27 -14.38 30.94 -3.91
CA ASN A 27 -15.20 29.89 -3.30
C ASN A 27 -15.20 28.55 -4.06
N ARG A 28 -14.21 28.29 -4.92
CA ARG A 28 -14.06 27.00 -5.58
C ARG A 28 -12.71 26.39 -5.27
N VAL A 29 -12.72 25.09 -5.00
CA VAL A 29 -11.51 24.29 -4.79
C VAL A 29 -11.25 23.48 -6.04
N TYR A 30 -10.08 23.65 -6.62
CA TYR A 30 -9.62 22.93 -7.80
C TYR A 30 -8.75 21.75 -7.37
N LEU A 31 -9.17 20.55 -7.74
CA LEU A 31 -8.51 19.30 -7.44
C LEU A 31 -7.91 18.74 -8.74
N TYR A 32 -6.66 18.33 -8.66
CA TYR A 32 -5.93 17.70 -9.76
C TYR A 32 -5.48 16.35 -9.26
N LEU A 33 -6.07 15.31 -9.82
CA LEU A 33 -5.97 13.94 -9.36
C LEU A 33 -5.26 13.09 -10.41
N ILE A 34 -4.53 12.09 -9.96
CA ILE A 34 -3.90 11.08 -10.81
C ILE A 34 -4.03 9.72 -10.15
N ASN A 35 -4.34 8.69 -10.94
CA ASN A 35 -4.14 7.32 -10.51
C ASN A 35 -2.69 6.91 -10.91
N PRO A 36 -1.79 6.65 -9.95
CA PRO A 36 -0.39 6.38 -10.25
C PRO A 36 -0.14 5.01 -10.90
N GLU A 37 -1.11 4.09 -10.85
CA GLU A 37 -0.97 2.75 -11.40
C GLU A 37 -1.07 2.76 -12.93
N ASN A 38 -2.12 3.41 -13.45
CA ASN A 38 -2.43 3.53 -14.87
C ASN A 38 -2.01 4.89 -15.49
N GLY A 39 -1.72 5.90 -14.66
CA GLY A 39 -1.35 7.24 -15.09
C GLY A 39 -2.52 8.13 -15.51
N ASP A 40 -3.76 7.69 -15.29
CA ASP A 40 -4.96 8.45 -15.64
C ASP A 40 -5.10 9.70 -14.77
N LYS A 41 -5.54 10.81 -15.37
CA LYS A 41 -5.59 12.12 -14.73
C LYS A 41 -7.01 12.68 -14.78
N LYS A 42 -7.50 13.09 -13.62
CA LYS A 42 -8.79 13.77 -13.48
C LYS A 42 -8.60 15.16 -12.90
N SER A 43 -9.37 16.12 -13.39
CA SER A 43 -9.41 17.48 -12.84
C SER A 43 -10.86 17.82 -12.54
N MET A 44 -11.12 18.35 -11.36
CA MET A 44 -12.46 18.73 -10.94
C MET A 44 -12.41 19.99 -10.08
N SER A 45 -13.56 20.65 -9.97
CA SER A 45 -13.73 21.80 -9.10
C SER A 45 -14.98 21.65 -8.26
N VAL A 46 -14.88 21.97 -6.98
CA VAL A 46 -15.99 21.93 -6.02
C VAL A 46 -16.24 23.34 -5.52
N GLU A 47 -17.48 23.78 -5.56
CA GLU A 47 -17.89 25.02 -4.90
C GLU A 47 -17.97 24.77 -3.40
N ILE A 48 -17.43 25.69 -2.62
CA ILE A 48 -17.36 25.60 -1.17
C ILE A 48 -18.08 26.79 -0.53
N GLU A 49 -18.90 26.50 0.46
CA GLU A 49 -19.65 27.52 1.19
C GLU A 49 -18.89 27.95 2.46
N SER A 50 -18.06 27.05 2.99
CA SER A 50 -17.40 27.21 4.27
C SER A 50 -15.88 27.01 4.23
N LYS A 51 -15.21 27.52 5.27
CA LYS A 51 -13.79 27.23 5.51
C LYS A 51 -13.56 25.78 5.99
N ASP A 52 -14.59 25.12 6.51
CA ASP A 52 -14.49 23.76 7.00
C ASP A 52 -14.48 22.74 5.85
N GLU A 53 -15.21 22.99 4.77
CA GLU A 53 -15.07 22.24 3.51
C GLU A 53 -13.67 22.38 2.92
N LEU A 54 -13.13 23.60 2.90
CA LEU A 54 -11.75 23.80 2.47
C LEU A 54 -10.76 23.00 3.34
N ARG A 55 -11.04 22.86 4.64
CA ARG A 55 -10.25 22.05 5.56
C ARG A 55 -10.38 20.56 5.23
N TYR A 56 -11.56 20.08 4.81
CA TYR A 56 -11.74 18.71 4.35
C TYR A 56 -10.80 18.39 3.18
N PHE A 57 -10.81 19.18 2.10
CA PHE A 57 -9.96 18.94 0.92
C PHE A 57 -8.47 19.01 1.22
N ARG A 58 -8.07 19.88 2.17
CA ARG A 58 -6.66 20.12 2.51
C ARG A 58 -6.09 19.21 3.60
N LYS A 59 -6.94 18.64 4.46
CA LYS A 59 -6.49 17.85 5.63
C LYS A 59 -7.13 16.48 5.74
N THR A 60 -8.43 16.36 5.49
CA THR A 60 -9.17 15.09 5.65
C THR A 60 -8.96 14.19 4.44
N LEU A 61 -9.19 14.71 3.24
CA LEU A 61 -9.06 13.94 2.00
C LEU A 61 -7.63 13.38 1.76
N PRO A 62 -6.54 14.11 2.02
CA PRO A 62 -5.19 13.54 1.99
C PRO A 62 -4.97 12.37 2.96
N LYS A 63 -5.65 12.36 4.12
CA LYS A 63 -5.54 11.24 5.07
C LYS A 63 -6.26 10.01 4.53
N LEU A 64 -7.43 10.19 3.92
CA LEU A 64 -8.15 9.12 3.22
C LEU A 64 -7.30 8.53 2.09
N MET A 65 -6.72 9.39 1.23
CA MET A 65 -5.80 8.96 0.18
C MET A 65 -4.61 8.15 0.71
N ARG A 66 -3.98 8.58 1.82
CA ARG A 66 -2.90 7.78 2.44
C ARG A 66 -3.38 6.46 3.00
N LYS A 67 -4.60 6.41 3.53
CA LYS A 67 -5.18 5.16 4.06
C LYS A 67 -5.40 4.14 2.93
N VAL A 68 -5.88 4.60 1.78
CA VAL A 68 -6.16 3.74 0.61
C VAL A 68 -4.88 3.42 -0.18
N SER A 69 -4.16 4.44 -0.61
CA SER A 69 -3.04 4.32 -1.56
C SER A 69 -1.65 4.34 -0.92
N GLY A 70 -1.55 4.58 0.40
CA GLY A 70 -0.28 4.79 1.10
C GLY A 70 0.34 6.18 0.88
N ILE A 71 -0.12 6.92 -0.13
CA ILE A 71 0.37 8.25 -0.50
C ILE A 71 -0.80 9.20 -0.79
N SER A 72 -0.60 10.51 -0.57
CA SER A 72 -1.61 11.54 -0.88
C SER A 72 -1.22 12.48 -2.00
N TYR A 73 0.07 12.52 -2.37
CA TYR A 73 0.58 13.39 -3.41
C TYR A 73 1.49 12.62 -4.35
N TYR A 74 1.31 12.83 -5.64
CA TYR A 74 2.17 12.31 -6.68
C TYR A 74 3.48 13.09 -6.69
N THR A 75 4.58 12.42 -6.38
CA THR A 75 5.90 13.07 -6.27
C THR A 75 6.68 13.10 -7.58
N GLY A 76 6.10 12.69 -8.71
CA GLY A 76 6.78 12.66 -10.02
C GLY A 76 7.99 11.71 -10.09
N ALA A 77 8.42 11.17 -8.95
CA ALA A 77 9.45 10.16 -8.84
C ALA A 77 8.88 8.85 -9.40
N LYS A 78 9.20 8.61 -10.68
CA LYS A 78 9.19 7.33 -11.39
C LYS A 78 8.90 6.13 -10.48
N LYS A 79 7.89 5.33 -10.83
CA LYS A 79 7.76 3.91 -10.47
C LYS A 79 9.15 3.26 -10.37
N ARG A 80 9.76 3.21 -9.19
CA ARG A 80 10.95 2.43 -8.84
C ARG A 80 11.04 2.39 -7.33
N LYS A 81 10.27 1.50 -6.69
CA LYS A 81 10.60 0.88 -5.39
C LYS A 81 9.54 -0.04 -4.79
N LYS A 82 8.33 -0.14 -5.35
CA LYS A 82 7.38 -1.18 -4.91
C LYS A 82 7.62 -2.53 -5.58
N GLU A 83 7.81 -2.55 -6.90
CA GLU A 83 8.16 -3.79 -7.63
C GLU A 83 9.50 -4.40 -7.21
N ALA A 84 10.47 -3.57 -6.81
CA ALA A 84 11.77 -4.09 -6.33
C ALA A 84 11.66 -4.73 -4.95
N HIS A 85 10.78 -4.25 -4.06
CA HIS A 85 10.70 -4.79 -2.71
C HIS A 85 9.85 -6.06 -2.67
N ASP A 86 8.74 -6.11 -3.42
CA ASP A 86 7.91 -7.31 -3.50
C ASP A 86 8.58 -8.40 -4.35
N GLY A 87 9.25 -8.05 -5.46
CA GLY A 87 10.02 -9.02 -6.26
C GLY A 87 11.23 -9.60 -5.53
N ILE A 88 11.94 -8.81 -4.73
CA ILE A 88 13.04 -9.31 -3.89
C ILE A 88 12.51 -10.20 -2.76
N ILE A 89 11.39 -9.84 -2.12
CA ILE A 89 10.80 -10.69 -1.09
C ILE A 89 10.31 -12.02 -1.72
N GLU A 90 9.62 -11.97 -2.85
CA GLU A 90 9.11 -13.18 -3.52
C GLU A 90 10.24 -14.07 -4.07
N SER A 91 11.33 -13.48 -4.59
CA SER A 91 12.51 -14.25 -5.04
C SER A 91 13.27 -14.85 -3.85
N MET A 92 13.48 -14.10 -2.77
CA MET A 92 14.13 -14.60 -1.56
C MET A 92 13.32 -15.69 -0.86
N PHE A 93 11.97 -15.61 -0.89
CA PHE A 93 11.12 -16.68 -0.37
C PHE A 93 11.13 -17.92 -1.27
N ARG A 94 11.11 -17.78 -2.60
CA ARG A 94 11.18 -18.93 -3.52
C ARG A 94 12.52 -19.66 -3.45
N GLU A 95 13.63 -18.93 -3.49
CA GLU A 95 14.97 -19.54 -3.42
C GLU A 95 15.18 -20.28 -2.10
N ASN A 96 14.70 -19.71 -0.98
CA ASN A 96 14.76 -20.39 0.31
C ASN A 96 13.78 -21.57 0.43
N LEU A 97 12.57 -21.49 -0.13
CA LEU A 97 11.64 -22.61 -0.16
C LEU A 97 12.15 -23.77 -1.00
N GLU A 98 12.73 -23.51 -2.17
CA GLU A 98 13.36 -24.56 -2.99
C GLU A 98 14.55 -25.21 -2.28
N PHE A 99 15.39 -24.42 -1.61
CA PHE A 99 16.51 -24.94 -0.84
C PHE A 99 16.01 -25.80 0.32
N ILE A 100 15.02 -25.32 1.09
CA ILE A 100 14.43 -26.06 2.22
C ILE A 100 13.74 -27.34 1.72
N MET A 101 12.95 -27.29 0.65
CA MET A 101 12.31 -28.47 0.07
C MET A 101 13.34 -29.47 -0.45
N LYS A 102 14.40 -29.04 -1.16
CA LYS A 102 15.49 -29.92 -1.61
C LYS A 102 16.25 -30.53 -0.43
N THR A 103 16.41 -29.80 0.67
CA THR A 103 17.13 -30.28 1.86
C THR A 103 16.28 -31.26 2.69
N ILE A 104 14.97 -31.03 2.78
CA ILE A 104 14.02 -31.92 3.45
C ILE A 104 13.80 -33.20 2.62
N LEU A 105 13.62 -33.08 1.30
CA LEU A 105 13.45 -34.22 0.39
C LEU A 105 14.73 -35.04 0.21
N ARG A 106 15.92 -34.45 0.38
CA ARG A 106 17.18 -35.22 0.46
C ARG A 106 17.36 -35.95 1.79
N ARG A 107 16.59 -35.61 2.83
CA ARG A 107 16.61 -36.27 4.15
C ARG A 107 15.42 -37.21 4.37
N ASP A 108 14.79 -37.69 3.29
CA ASP A 108 13.66 -38.62 3.35
C ASP A 108 14.05 -40.08 3.65
N GLU A 109 15.24 -40.34 4.22
CA GLU A 109 15.57 -41.67 4.75
C GLU A 109 15.42 -41.81 6.27
N PHE A 110 15.15 -40.75 7.05
CA PHE A 110 15.25 -40.89 8.52
C PHE A 110 14.26 -40.10 9.42
N LEU A 111 13.07 -39.72 8.96
CA LEU A 111 12.08 -39.05 9.84
C LEU A 111 10.68 -39.68 9.81
N ASN A 112 10.23 -40.14 10.97
CA ASN A 112 8.91 -40.72 11.18
C ASN A 112 7.78 -39.69 10.94
N PRO A 113 6.58 -40.11 10.47
CA PRO A 113 5.50 -39.23 10.01
C PRO A 113 5.08 -38.16 11.03
N SER A 114 5.11 -38.49 12.32
CA SER A 114 4.73 -37.58 13.40
C SER A 114 5.69 -36.38 13.54
N GLN A 115 6.98 -36.54 13.24
CA GLN A 115 7.96 -35.44 13.35
C GLN A 115 7.83 -34.41 12.23
N LYS A 116 7.32 -34.82 11.06
CA LYS A 116 7.09 -33.93 9.91
C LYS A 116 5.98 -32.91 10.19
N ILE A 117 4.93 -33.32 10.88
CA ILE A 117 3.79 -32.46 11.22
C ILE A 117 4.19 -31.39 12.26
N TRP A 118 4.99 -31.78 13.27
CA TRP A 118 5.49 -30.84 14.28
C TRP A 118 6.44 -29.79 13.71
N ALA A 119 7.30 -30.14 12.75
CA ALA A 119 8.20 -29.19 12.10
C ALA A 119 7.43 -28.14 11.26
N LEU A 120 6.35 -28.55 10.59
CA LEU A 120 5.47 -27.66 9.81
C LEU A 120 4.69 -26.70 10.71
N LEU A 121 4.18 -27.19 11.85
CA LEU A 121 3.49 -26.36 12.84
C LEU A 121 4.43 -25.36 13.52
N LEU A 122 5.67 -25.73 13.82
CA LEU A 122 6.65 -24.80 14.41
C LEU A 122 6.93 -23.61 13.49
N PHE A 123 6.95 -23.84 12.18
CA PHE A 123 7.21 -22.80 11.17
C PHE A 123 6.06 -21.81 11.02
N CYS A 124 4.80 -22.24 11.26
CA CYS A 124 3.63 -21.37 11.20
C CYS A 124 3.43 -20.50 12.46
N PHE A 125 4.08 -20.82 13.58
CA PHE A 125 3.89 -20.13 14.88
C PHE A 125 5.13 -19.37 15.39
N LEU A 126 6.22 -19.31 14.62
CA LEU A 126 7.37 -18.46 14.96
C LEU A 126 7.08 -16.99 14.53
N PRO A 127 6.96 -16.04 15.48
CA PRO A 127 6.80 -14.63 15.13
C PRO A 127 8.08 -14.10 14.45
N PRO A 128 7.95 -13.17 13.50
CA PRO A 128 9.07 -12.66 12.72
C PRO A 128 9.81 -11.60 13.54
N ASN A 129 10.49 -11.96 14.62
CA ASN A 129 11.43 -11.09 15.34
C ASN A 129 12.20 -11.92 16.36
N CYS A 130 13.41 -12.38 16.01
CA CYS A 130 14.50 -12.71 16.93
C CYS A 130 15.77 -13.04 16.14
N ILE A 131 16.33 -12.04 15.44
CA ILE A 131 17.77 -12.01 15.18
C ILE A 131 18.29 -10.80 15.96
N SER A 132 18.56 -11.00 17.26
CA SER A 132 19.42 -10.09 18.00
C SER A 132 20.86 -10.41 17.59
N LEU A 133 21.40 -9.66 16.64
CA LEU A 133 22.84 -9.56 16.45
C LEU A 133 23.42 -8.80 17.65
N GLN A 134 23.95 -9.54 18.63
CA GLN A 134 24.97 -9.03 19.54
C GLN A 134 26.31 -9.57 19.03
N THR A 135 27.13 -8.66 18.51
CA THR A 135 28.59 -8.79 18.43
C THR A 135 29.20 -8.65 19.82
#